data_AF-A0A6S6U2B9-F1
#
_entry.id   AF-A0A6S6U2B9-F1
#
_cell.length_a   1.000
_cell.length_b   1.000
_cell.length_c   1.000
_cell.angle_alpha   90.00
_cell.angle_beta   90.00
_cell.angle_gamma   90.00
#
_symmetry.space_group_name_H-M   'P 1'
#
loop_
_entity.id
_entity.type
_entity.pdbx_description
1 polymer ?
#
loop_
_entity_poly.entity_id
_entity_poly.type
_entity_poly.pdbx_seq_one_letter_code
_entity_poly.pdbx_strand_id
1 'polypeptide(L)'
;MQMFRYLLIGILGVFLTSCGSSENQAAVVAAATTTLTANAGVDKRAVVNESVTLVGSAEKANTTALSYEWKKDEKTLSTSKEFTYIPTEAGIHLLSFTVQESDGTTSTDNMIVIVTQQIIDTNIPDISNTTITSYLNAVNKVRTAQQDCGLKGVFPATTTVSWNEKLYKASYEHMQDLIASKTFAHSGSGTESDWSGYVLNKKSSQIERVESYAYSWERLGENLAGGASIDNIEKAVDAWIESDNHCENLMNPLFTEVGIALVKDEDALYVNYWGQNFGTPK
;
A
#
# COMPACT_ATOMS: atom_id res chain seq x y z
N MET A 1 -3.54 -78.32 -26.85
CA MET A 1 -2.08 -78.48 -26.96
C MET A 1 -1.44 -77.24 -26.37
N GLN A 2 -0.51 -77.39 -25.40
CA GLN A 2 0.24 -76.33 -24.66
C GLN A 2 -0.64 -75.32 -23.84
N MET A 3 -0.56 -75.26 -22.50
CA MET A 3 0.52 -74.88 -21.54
C MET A 3 0.60 -73.34 -21.31
N PHE A 4 0.17 -72.81 -20.15
CA PHE A 4 0.94 -72.52 -18.90
C PHE A 4 1.85 -71.26 -19.03
N ARG A 5 2.05 -70.35 -18.05
CA ARG A 5 1.72 -70.33 -16.60
C ARG A 5 1.76 -68.90 -15.99
N TYR A 6 0.92 -68.71 -14.98
CA TYR A 6 0.87 -67.79 -13.81
C TYR A 6 2.15 -67.23 -13.15
N LEU A 7 2.01 -66.06 -12.46
CA LEU A 7 2.10 -65.89 -10.97
C LEU A 7 1.60 -64.48 -10.51
N LEU A 8 0.42 -64.34 -9.87
CA LEU A 8 0.15 -64.10 -8.41
C LEU A 8 1.06 -63.05 -7.71
N ILE A 9 0.58 -61.91 -7.17
CA ILE A 9 -0.46 -61.58 -6.15
C ILE A 9 0.02 -61.74 -4.69
N GLY A 10 -0.12 -60.67 -3.88
CA GLY A 10 -0.06 -60.69 -2.41
C GLY A 10 -0.37 -59.31 -1.81
N ILE A 11 -1.46 -59.18 -1.06
CA ILE A 11 -2.02 -57.90 -0.56
C ILE A 11 -2.23 -57.96 0.97
N LEU A 12 -1.86 -56.85 1.63
CA LEU A 12 -2.38 -56.26 2.89
C LEU A 12 -2.56 -57.12 4.18
N GLY A 13 -2.06 -56.60 5.30
CA GLY A 13 -2.41 -57.03 6.66
C GLY A 13 -1.88 -56.04 7.71
N VAL A 14 -2.72 -55.62 8.66
CA VAL A 14 -2.46 -54.46 9.57
C VAL A 14 -2.62 -54.87 11.04
N PHE A 15 -1.54 -54.70 11.82
CA PHE A 15 -1.45 -54.31 13.25
C PHE A 15 -2.26 -55.02 14.37
N LEU A 16 -1.56 -55.60 15.38
CA LEU A 16 -1.31 -55.00 16.72
C LEU A 16 -0.63 -55.97 17.75
N THR A 17 0.37 -55.45 18.50
CA THR A 17 0.88 -55.78 19.87
C THR A 17 0.99 -57.26 20.35
N SER A 18 2.02 -57.73 21.08
CA SER A 18 3.12 -57.11 21.87
C SER A 18 4.24 -58.17 22.13
N CYS A 19 5.31 -58.03 22.93
CA CYS A 19 5.79 -57.02 23.89
C CYS A 19 7.32 -57.15 24.14
N GLY A 20 7.96 -56.09 24.67
CA GLY A 20 9.08 -56.17 25.63
C GLY A 20 10.50 -56.54 25.19
N SER A 21 11.40 -55.55 25.15
CA SER A 21 12.66 -55.55 25.91
C SER A 21 13.25 -54.13 25.99
N SER A 22 14.03 -53.85 27.04
CA SER A 22 14.54 -52.52 27.37
C SER A 22 15.84 -52.16 26.63
N GLU A 23 15.85 -51.02 25.93
CA GLU A 23 17.07 -50.32 25.54
C GLU A 23 17.04 -48.86 26.00
N ASN A 24 18.18 -48.35 26.46
CA ASN A 24 18.34 -46.97 26.93
C ASN A 24 18.17 -45.99 25.75
N GLN A 25 17.01 -45.34 25.65
CA GLN A 25 16.95 -44.05 24.96
C GLN A 25 17.47 -42.97 25.90
N ALA A 26 18.71 -42.54 25.67
CA ALA A 26 19.15 -41.24 26.14
C ALA A 26 18.20 -40.19 25.54
N ALA A 27 17.48 -39.47 26.40
CA ALA A 27 16.62 -38.38 25.96
C ALA A 27 17.52 -37.28 25.35
N VAL A 28 17.55 -37.22 24.02
CA VAL A 28 18.06 -36.06 23.31
C VAL A 28 17.09 -34.93 23.61
N VAL A 29 17.43 -34.09 24.59
CA VAL A 29 16.72 -32.84 24.83
C VAL A 29 16.84 -32.01 23.57
N ALA A 30 15.75 -31.94 22.79
CA ALA A 30 15.67 -31.02 21.67
C ALA A 30 15.90 -29.61 22.23
N ALA A 31 17.00 -28.97 21.82
CA ALA A 31 17.29 -27.61 22.22
C ALA A 31 16.12 -26.72 21.80
N ALA A 32 15.59 -25.93 22.75
CA ALA A 32 14.56 -24.95 22.43
C ALA A 32 15.11 -23.99 21.37
N THR A 33 14.43 -23.89 20.22
CA THR A 33 14.78 -22.93 19.18
C THR A 33 14.70 -21.51 19.73
N THR A 34 15.85 -20.91 19.99
CA THR A 34 16.00 -19.53 20.43
C THR A 34 15.66 -18.58 19.27
N THR A 35 14.41 -18.14 19.21
CA THR A 35 13.95 -17.18 18.21
C THR A 35 14.42 -15.77 18.59
N LEU A 36 15.56 -15.37 18.02
CA LEU A 36 15.99 -13.98 17.95
C LEU A 36 15.31 -13.32 16.76
N THR A 37 14.57 -12.23 17.00
CA THR A 37 13.79 -11.52 15.98
C THR A 37 14.20 -10.06 15.96
N ALA A 38 14.80 -9.59 14.86
CA ALA A 38 15.00 -8.18 14.60
C ALA A 38 13.70 -7.51 14.13
N ASN A 39 13.57 -6.20 14.38
CA ASN A 39 12.53 -5.35 13.80
C ASN A 39 13.14 -3.94 13.61
N ALA A 40 13.25 -3.49 12.35
CA ALA A 40 13.88 -2.23 11.95
C ALA A 40 12.98 -1.00 12.20
N GLY A 41 11.73 -1.21 12.61
CA GLY A 41 10.73 -0.18 12.80
C GLY A 41 9.90 0.07 11.53
N VAL A 42 9.05 1.10 11.57
CA VAL A 42 8.23 1.51 10.41
C VAL A 42 9.05 2.34 9.43
N ASP A 43 8.78 2.15 8.14
CA ASP A 43 9.33 2.95 7.04
C ASP A 43 9.25 4.46 7.29
N LYS A 44 10.25 5.18 6.78
CA LYS A 44 10.44 6.61 7.02
C LYS A 44 10.45 7.41 5.73
N ARG A 45 10.15 8.70 5.89
CA ARG A 45 10.42 9.75 4.88
C ARG A 45 11.49 10.70 5.44
N ALA A 46 12.36 11.19 4.58
CA ALA A 46 13.41 12.14 4.88
C ALA A 46 13.62 13.09 3.68
N VAL A 47 14.32 14.19 3.91
CA VAL A 47 14.73 15.12 2.85
C VAL A 47 16.25 15.07 2.74
N VAL A 48 16.79 15.30 1.55
CA VAL A 48 18.25 15.37 1.31
C VAL A 48 18.87 16.42 2.24
N ASN A 49 19.92 16.00 2.97
CA ASN A 49 20.63 16.72 4.02
C ASN A 49 19.86 17.00 5.33
N GLU A 50 18.60 16.57 5.45
CA GLU A 50 17.84 16.66 6.70
C GLU A 50 17.95 15.38 7.54
N SER A 51 17.85 15.52 8.86
CA SER A 51 18.04 14.42 9.79
C SER A 51 16.74 13.65 10.09
N VAL A 52 16.80 12.31 10.06
CA VAL A 52 15.73 11.42 10.53
C VAL A 52 16.27 10.43 11.57
N THR A 53 15.53 10.21 12.67
CA THR A 53 15.91 9.23 13.69
C THR A 53 15.39 7.85 13.32
N LEU A 54 16.29 6.87 13.30
CA LEU A 54 16.01 5.47 13.02
C LEU A 54 16.16 4.65 14.32
N VAL A 55 15.16 3.81 14.63
CA VAL A 55 15.09 3.08 15.91
C VAL A 55 14.73 1.63 15.63
N GLY A 56 15.69 0.73 15.86
CA GLY A 56 15.50 -0.70 15.74
C GLY A 56 15.07 -1.33 17.07
N SER A 57 14.55 -2.55 17.02
CA SER A 57 14.13 -3.34 18.16
C SER A 57 14.43 -4.82 17.96
N ALA A 58 14.47 -5.58 19.06
CA ALA A 58 14.74 -7.00 19.01
C ALA A 58 14.00 -7.74 20.13
N GLU A 59 13.45 -8.90 19.79
CA GLU A 59 12.89 -9.86 20.73
C GLU A 59 13.76 -11.12 20.77
N LYS A 60 13.88 -11.74 21.94
CA LYS A 60 14.71 -12.93 22.18
C LYS A 60 14.16 -13.73 23.36
N ALA A 61 14.44 -15.03 23.37
CA ALA A 61 14.01 -15.93 24.46
C ALA A 61 14.96 -15.97 25.67
N ASN A 62 16.19 -15.45 25.54
CA ASN A 62 17.25 -15.54 26.54
C ASN A 62 17.68 -14.15 27.07
N THR A 63 18.64 -14.13 27.99
CA THR A 63 19.19 -12.90 28.58
C THR A 63 20.49 -12.42 27.93
N THR A 64 21.01 -13.12 26.91
CA THR A 64 22.30 -12.89 26.25
C THR A 64 22.44 -11.46 25.74
N ALA A 65 23.59 -10.80 25.92
CA ALA A 65 23.78 -9.44 25.41
C ALA A 65 23.66 -9.40 23.87
N LEU A 66 23.08 -8.32 23.34
CA LEU A 66 22.92 -8.09 21.90
C LEU A 66 23.87 -7.00 21.42
N SER A 67 24.49 -7.21 20.26
CA SER A 67 25.01 -6.15 19.40
C SER A 67 24.02 -5.81 18.29
N TYR A 68 24.20 -4.65 17.68
CA TYR A 68 23.33 -4.11 16.63
C TYR A 68 24.19 -3.60 15.47
N GLU A 69 23.68 -3.69 14.25
CA GLU A 69 24.29 -3.07 13.07
C GLU A 69 23.21 -2.54 12.12
N TRP A 70 23.38 -1.30 11.67
CA TRP A 70 22.64 -0.70 10.56
C TRP A 70 23.56 -0.61 9.34
N LYS A 71 23.10 -1.06 8.17
CA LYS A 71 23.83 -0.89 6.89
C LYS A 71 22.93 -0.27 5.81
N LYS A 72 23.54 0.49 4.88
CA LYS A 72 23.04 0.70 3.51
C LYS A 72 24.02 -0.01 2.58
N ASP A 73 23.53 -0.93 1.77
CA ASP A 73 24.37 -1.83 0.97
C ASP A 73 25.44 -2.50 1.86
N GLU A 74 26.73 -2.43 1.49
CA GLU A 74 27.82 -2.95 2.31
C GLU A 74 28.35 -1.98 3.38
N LYS A 75 27.84 -0.75 3.44
CA LYS A 75 28.36 0.29 4.35
C LYS A 75 27.61 0.29 5.69
N THR A 76 28.32 -0.04 6.77
CA THR A 76 27.87 0.20 8.15
C THR A 76 27.61 1.69 8.37
N LEU A 77 26.37 2.01 8.80
CA LEU A 77 25.92 3.35 9.16
C LEU A 77 26.01 3.59 10.67
N SER A 78 25.73 2.57 11.48
CA SER A 78 25.69 2.65 12.95
C SER A 78 25.77 1.26 13.57
N THR A 79 26.29 1.17 14.80
CA THR A 79 26.24 -0.02 15.66
C THR A 79 25.34 0.16 16.89
N SER A 80 24.57 1.26 16.91
CA SER A 80 23.60 1.58 17.96
C SER A 80 22.19 1.12 17.57
N LYS A 81 21.39 0.74 18.57
CA LYS A 81 19.96 0.43 18.41
C LYS A 81 19.16 1.60 17.81
N GLU A 82 19.55 2.83 18.15
CA GLU A 82 19.00 4.08 17.63
C GLU A 82 20.13 4.97 17.10
N PHE A 83 19.91 5.65 15.97
CA PHE A 83 20.83 6.67 15.46
C PHE A 83 20.14 7.69 14.55
N THR A 84 20.80 8.84 14.36
CA THR A 84 20.40 9.86 13.40
C THR A 84 20.97 9.56 12.03
N TYR A 85 20.10 9.41 11.03
CA TYR A 85 20.45 9.24 9.63
C TYR A 85 20.28 10.56 8.88
N ILE A 86 21.25 10.92 8.03
CA ILE A 86 21.23 12.10 7.17
C ILE A 86 21.54 11.62 5.75
N PRO A 87 20.54 11.49 4.86
CA PRO A 87 20.76 11.07 3.47
C PRO A 87 21.26 12.23 2.62
N THR A 88 22.25 11.98 1.75
CA THR A 88 22.83 12.98 0.85
C THR A 88 22.32 12.89 -0.60
N GLU A 89 21.48 11.89 -0.88
CA GLU A 89 20.95 11.55 -2.21
C GLU A 89 19.46 11.26 -2.07
N ALA A 90 18.67 11.69 -3.06
CA ALA A 90 17.24 11.39 -3.14
C ALA A 90 17.01 9.99 -3.74
N GLY A 91 15.86 9.39 -3.43
CA GLY A 91 15.46 8.05 -3.87
C GLY A 91 15.13 7.13 -2.70
N ILE A 92 15.15 5.82 -2.99
CA ILE A 92 14.77 4.77 -2.04
C ILE A 92 16.04 4.26 -1.35
N HIS A 93 16.16 4.45 -0.04
CA HIS A 93 17.24 3.89 0.75
C HIS A 93 16.74 2.69 1.53
N LEU A 94 17.03 1.48 1.02
CA LEU A 94 16.81 0.23 1.73
C LEU A 94 17.92 0.05 2.78
N LEU A 95 17.56 0.01 4.06
CA LEU A 95 18.48 -0.13 5.18
C LEU A 95 18.21 -1.45 5.92
N SER A 96 19.26 -2.22 6.18
CA SER A 96 19.17 -3.45 6.96
C SER A 96 19.56 -3.20 8.42
N PHE A 97 18.73 -3.66 9.35
CA PHE A 97 19.00 -3.71 10.79
C PHE A 97 19.27 -5.16 11.21
N THR A 98 20.52 -5.46 11.55
CA THR A 98 20.93 -6.77 12.06
C THR A 98 21.16 -6.69 13.56
N VAL A 99 20.70 -7.71 14.28
CA VAL A 99 20.98 -7.91 15.70
C VAL A 99 21.68 -9.25 15.90
N GLN A 100 22.63 -9.32 16.82
CA GLN A 100 23.45 -10.51 17.04
C GLN A 100 23.64 -10.81 18.53
N GLU A 101 23.51 -12.08 18.90
CA GLU A 101 23.85 -12.60 20.23
C GLU A 101 25.33 -13.00 20.34
N SER A 102 25.85 -13.08 21.56
CA SER A 102 27.27 -13.38 21.80
C SER A 102 27.74 -14.78 21.36
N ASP A 103 26.82 -15.69 21.05
CA ASP A 103 27.12 -17.00 20.47
C ASP A 103 27.26 -16.98 18.93
N GLY A 104 26.99 -15.82 18.31
CA GLY A 104 27.04 -15.59 16.88
C GLY A 104 25.67 -15.59 16.19
N THR A 105 24.58 -15.99 16.86
CA THR A 105 23.22 -16.04 16.30
C THR A 105 22.77 -14.65 15.84
N THR A 106 22.35 -14.52 14.58
CA THR A 106 21.90 -13.25 13.98
C THR A 106 20.42 -13.28 13.60
N SER A 107 19.81 -12.10 13.58
CA SER A 107 18.50 -11.84 12.98
C SER A 107 18.54 -10.48 12.28
N THR A 108 17.88 -10.36 11.12
CA THR A 108 17.92 -9.13 10.30
C THR A 108 16.52 -8.77 9.83
N ASP A 109 16.21 -7.49 9.90
CA ASP A 109 15.00 -6.90 9.31
C ASP A 109 15.40 -5.68 8.45
N ASN A 110 14.52 -5.24 7.55
CA ASN A 110 14.79 -4.12 6.64
C ASN A 110 13.76 -2.99 6.81
N MET A 111 14.21 -1.76 6.62
CA MET A 111 13.37 -0.56 6.58
C MET A 111 13.68 0.25 5.33
N ILE A 112 12.66 0.83 4.73
CA ILE A 112 12.78 1.79 3.65
C ILE A 112 12.81 3.21 4.23
N VAL A 113 13.80 4.00 3.81
CA VAL A 113 13.80 5.46 3.98
C VAL A 113 13.64 6.08 2.59
N ILE A 114 12.49 6.74 2.38
CA ILE A 114 12.17 7.48 1.16
C ILE A 114 12.80 8.87 1.30
N VAL A 115 13.69 9.23 0.39
CA VAL A 115 14.40 10.52 0.43
C VAL A 115 13.98 11.39 -0.75
N THR A 116 13.57 12.63 -0.48
CA THR A 116 13.19 13.64 -1.48
C THR A 116 14.18 14.81 -1.47
N GLN A 117 14.40 15.51 -2.59
CA GLN A 117 15.27 16.70 -2.63
C GLN A 117 14.69 17.90 -1.88
N GLN A 118 13.37 17.95 -1.75
CA GLN A 118 12.64 19.04 -1.11
C GLN A 118 11.63 18.50 -0.08
N ILE A 119 11.18 19.36 0.83
CA ILE A 119 10.10 19.02 1.77
C ILE A 119 8.84 18.78 0.94
N ILE A 120 8.43 17.54 0.86
CA ILE A 120 7.14 17.15 0.31
C ILE A 120 6.19 16.99 1.48
N ASP A 121 5.16 17.83 1.53
CA ASP A 121 4.14 17.70 2.56
C ASP A 121 3.25 16.49 2.25
N THR A 122 3.66 15.34 2.78
CA THR A 122 2.88 14.09 2.74
C THR A 122 1.82 14.04 3.84
N ASN A 123 1.59 15.11 4.58
CA ASN A 123 0.49 15.20 5.54
C ASN A 123 -0.82 15.40 4.77
N ILE A 124 -1.63 14.35 4.71
CA ILE A 124 -2.96 14.44 4.09
C ILE A 124 -3.91 15.06 5.11
N PRO A 125 -4.55 16.21 4.81
CA PRO A 125 -5.47 16.85 5.74
C PRO A 125 -6.64 15.93 6.11
N ASP A 126 -7.03 15.92 7.39
CA ASP A 126 -8.29 15.30 7.80
C ASP A 126 -9.47 16.04 7.15
N ILE A 127 -10.34 15.30 6.46
CA ILE A 127 -11.52 15.84 5.81
C ILE A 127 -12.73 15.87 6.77
N SER A 128 -13.43 17.01 6.83
CA SER A 128 -14.55 17.17 7.77
C SER A 128 -15.76 16.31 7.41
N ASN A 129 -16.49 15.80 8.40
CA ASN A 129 -17.76 15.08 8.19
C ASN A 129 -18.78 15.88 7.36
N THR A 130 -18.78 17.21 7.47
CA THR A 130 -19.63 18.09 6.64
C THR A 130 -19.22 18.02 5.16
N THR A 131 -17.92 18.02 4.88
CA THR A 131 -17.37 17.88 3.52
C THR A 131 -17.66 16.50 2.96
N ILE A 132 -17.40 15.43 3.73
CA ILE A 132 -17.75 14.05 3.34
C ILE A 132 -19.24 13.95 2.99
N THR A 133 -20.11 14.52 3.83
CA THR A 133 -21.57 14.50 3.63
C THR A 133 -21.97 15.25 2.35
N SER A 134 -21.40 16.43 2.09
CA SER A 134 -21.60 17.16 0.82
C SER A 134 -21.17 16.31 -0.38
N TYR A 135 -19.99 15.68 -0.31
CA TYR A 135 -19.44 14.89 -1.40
C TYR A 135 -20.27 13.63 -1.70
N LEU A 136 -20.64 12.87 -0.67
CA LEU A 136 -21.53 11.73 -0.81
C LEU A 136 -22.91 12.14 -1.33
N ASN A 137 -23.47 13.26 -0.88
CA ASN A 137 -24.78 13.74 -1.35
C ASN A 137 -24.75 14.08 -2.84
N ALA A 138 -23.71 14.77 -3.33
CA ALA A 138 -23.58 15.12 -4.74
C ALA A 138 -23.48 13.87 -5.64
N VAL A 139 -22.60 12.92 -5.28
CA VAL A 139 -22.40 11.68 -6.05
C VAL A 139 -23.61 10.73 -5.96
N ASN A 140 -24.18 10.55 -4.78
CA ASN A 140 -25.33 9.65 -4.62
C ASN A 140 -26.62 10.24 -5.22
N LYS A 141 -26.75 11.56 -5.33
CA LYS A 141 -27.85 12.21 -6.05
C LYS A 141 -27.88 11.84 -7.53
N VAL A 142 -26.73 11.85 -8.22
CA VAL A 142 -26.67 11.44 -9.63
C VAL A 142 -26.76 9.92 -9.80
N ARG A 143 -26.11 9.13 -8.92
CA ARG A 143 -26.19 7.67 -8.95
C ARG A 143 -27.60 7.12 -8.74
N THR A 144 -28.42 7.76 -7.90
CA THR A 144 -29.81 7.33 -7.64
C THR A 144 -30.82 7.81 -8.69
N ALA A 145 -30.37 8.42 -9.78
CA ALA A 145 -31.17 8.80 -10.93
C ALA A 145 -30.67 8.10 -12.22
N GLN A 146 -31.53 8.01 -13.23
CA GLN A 146 -31.10 7.61 -14.57
C GLN A 146 -30.20 8.71 -15.16
N GLN A 147 -29.07 8.33 -15.76
CA GLN A 147 -28.17 9.24 -16.48
C GLN A 147 -28.06 8.86 -17.95
N ASP A 148 -27.91 9.84 -18.82
CA ASP A 148 -27.54 9.64 -20.22
C ASP A 148 -26.04 9.92 -20.35
N CYS A 149 -25.24 8.87 -20.53
CA CYS A 149 -23.79 8.94 -20.64
C CYS A 149 -23.33 8.97 -22.11
N GLY A 150 -24.12 9.59 -22.99
CA GLY A 150 -23.76 9.87 -24.38
C GLY A 150 -23.51 8.59 -25.18
N LEU A 151 -22.29 8.43 -25.71
CA LEU A 151 -21.90 7.25 -26.49
C LEU A 151 -21.81 5.96 -25.67
N LYS A 152 -21.83 6.03 -24.32
CA LYS A 152 -21.99 4.85 -23.46
C LYS A 152 -23.46 4.46 -23.24
N GLY A 153 -24.39 5.32 -23.65
CA GLY A 153 -25.82 5.10 -23.57
C GLY A 153 -26.43 5.48 -22.22
N VAL A 154 -27.68 5.08 -22.01
CA VAL A 154 -28.48 5.45 -20.84
C VAL A 154 -28.31 4.42 -19.72
N PHE A 155 -27.80 4.87 -18.58
CA PHE A 155 -27.62 4.06 -17.38
C PHE A 155 -28.80 4.26 -16.42
N PRO A 156 -29.44 3.19 -15.93
CA PRO A 156 -30.49 3.29 -14.92
C PRO A 156 -29.91 3.77 -13.58
N ALA A 157 -30.80 4.20 -12.68
CA ALA A 157 -30.43 4.46 -11.28
C ALA A 157 -29.72 3.24 -10.66
N THR A 158 -28.64 3.51 -9.94
CA THR A 158 -27.70 2.54 -9.38
C THR A 158 -27.57 2.69 -7.86
N THR A 159 -26.81 1.79 -7.23
CA THR A 159 -26.56 1.77 -5.78
C THR A 159 -25.79 3.00 -5.30
N THR A 160 -26.06 3.46 -4.08
CA THR A 160 -25.26 4.50 -3.42
C THR A 160 -23.89 3.95 -3.00
N VAL A 161 -22.87 4.81 -3.00
CA VAL A 161 -21.54 4.52 -2.44
C VAL A 161 -21.38 5.11 -1.03
N SER A 162 -20.57 4.47 -0.19
CA SER A 162 -20.13 4.98 1.12
C SER A 162 -18.73 5.60 1.04
N TRP A 163 -18.38 6.45 2.01
CA TRP A 163 -17.03 7.04 2.09
C TRP A 163 -15.99 6.00 2.48
N ASN A 164 -14.83 6.03 1.83
CA ASN A 164 -13.64 5.31 2.28
C ASN A 164 -12.41 6.22 2.32
N GLU A 165 -11.84 6.34 3.52
CA GLU A 165 -10.73 7.23 3.83
C GLU A 165 -9.43 6.90 3.07
N LYS A 166 -9.21 5.64 2.71
CA LYS A 166 -8.02 5.21 1.95
C LYS A 166 -8.09 5.65 0.50
N LEU A 167 -9.29 5.60 -0.10
CA LEU A 167 -9.55 6.10 -1.46
C LEU A 167 -9.42 7.62 -1.52
N TYR A 168 -9.79 8.34 -0.45
CA TYR A 168 -9.56 9.78 -0.35
C TYR A 168 -8.07 10.11 -0.31
N LYS A 169 -7.29 9.41 0.52
CA LYS A 169 -5.84 9.59 0.61
C LYS A 169 -5.13 9.36 -0.72
N ALA A 170 -5.50 8.29 -1.43
CA ALA A 170 -5.05 8.01 -2.79
C ALA A 170 -5.44 9.09 -3.82
N SER A 171 -6.60 9.73 -3.64
CA SER A 171 -7.04 10.84 -4.49
C SER A 171 -6.24 12.12 -4.21
N TYR A 172 -5.98 12.41 -2.93
CA TYR A 172 -5.28 13.61 -2.49
C TYR A 172 -3.79 13.58 -2.91
N GLU A 173 -3.11 12.44 -2.71
CA GLU A 173 -1.75 12.21 -3.23
C GLU A 173 -1.67 12.56 -4.72
N HIS A 174 -2.60 12.04 -5.52
CA HIS A 174 -2.59 12.28 -6.98
C HIS A 174 -2.77 13.75 -7.33
N MET A 175 -3.68 14.47 -6.64
CA MET A 175 -3.91 15.88 -6.94
C MET A 175 -2.71 16.75 -6.56
N GLN A 176 -2.02 16.44 -5.45
CA GLN A 176 -0.75 17.08 -5.09
C GLN A 176 0.33 16.85 -6.16
N ASP A 177 0.44 15.62 -6.68
CA ASP A 177 1.39 15.29 -7.75
C ASP A 177 1.11 16.04 -9.06
N LEU A 178 -0.15 16.06 -9.51
CA LEU A 178 -0.54 16.76 -10.74
C LEU A 178 -0.29 18.27 -10.66
N ILE A 179 -0.52 18.88 -9.50
CA ILE A 179 -0.19 20.29 -9.22
C ILE A 179 1.33 20.51 -9.29
N ALA A 180 2.11 19.77 -8.48
CA ALA A 180 3.55 19.97 -8.36
C ALA A 180 4.30 19.72 -9.69
N SER A 181 3.87 18.70 -10.45
CA SER A 181 4.44 18.37 -11.76
C SER A 181 3.90 19.23 -12.91
N LYS A 182 2.85 20.05 -12.67
CA LYS A 182 2.12 20.82 -13.68
C LYS A 182 1.57 19.95 -14.82
N THR A 183 1.04 18.78 -14.46
CA THR A 183 0.45 17.82 -15.40
C THR A 183 -1.04 17.58 -15.12
N PHE A 184 -1.72 16.87 -16.00
CA PHE A 184 -3.09 16.39 -15.79
C PHE A 184 -3.29 15.05 -16.51
N ALA A 185 -3.18 13.94 -15.78
CA ALA A 185 -3.25 12.59 -16.30
C ALA A 185 -3.68 11.58 -15.22
N HIS A 186 -4.14 10.39 -15.61
CA HIS A 186 -4.42 9.28 -14.68
C HIS A 186 -3.15 8.64 -14.11
N SER A 187 -2.06 8.63 -14.88
CA SER A 187 -0.74 8.25 -14.38
C SER A 187 -0.12 9.41 -13.61
N GLY A 188 0.58 9.08 -12.51
CA GLY A 188 1.42 10.04 -11.80
C GLY A 188 2.58 10.55 -12.66
N SER A 189 3.26 11.56 -12.14
CA SER A 189 4.38 12.22 -12.79
C SER A 189 5.61 11.31 -12.86
N GLY A 190 5.77 10.39 -11.89
CA GLY A 190 7.01 9.63 -11.65
C GLY A 190 8.14 10.47 -11.05
N THR A 191 7.85 11.72 -10.67
CA THR A 191 8.79 12.59 -9.93
C THR A 191 8.56 12.45 -8.44
N GLU A 192 9.31 13.18 -7.60
CA GLU A 192 9.24 13.03 -6.15
C GLU A 192 7.83 13.30 -5.56
N SER A 193 7.01 14.11 -6.23
CA SER A 193 5.61 14.38 -5.84
C SER A 193 4.66 13.21 -6.07
N ASP A 194 5.04 12.22 -6.87
CA ASP A 194 4.30 10.97 -7.09
C ASP A 194 4.67 9.98 -5.97
N TRP A 195 4.11 10.15 -4.77
CA TRP A 195 4.67 9.56 -3.55
C TRP A 195 4.71 8.02 -3.54
N SER A 196 3.76 7.37 -4.22
CA SER A 196 3.68 5.92 -4.41
C SER A 196 4.42 5.45 -5.67
N GLY A 197 4.50 6.26 -6.73
CA GLY A 197 5.23 5.92 -7.95
C GLY A 197 6.75 6.04 -7.77
N TYR A 198 7.20 7.13 -7.17
CA TYR A 198 8.62 7.46 -6.97
C TYR A 198 9.36 6.36 -6.19
N VAL A 199 8.71 5.81 -5.15
CA VAL A 199 9.25 4.72 -4.32
C VAL A 199 9.25 3.35 -5.00
N LEU A 200 8.66 3.28 -6.21
CA LEU A 200 8.66 2.12 -7.09
C LEU A 200 9.46 2.39 -8.38
N ASN A 201 10.16 3.53 -8.47
CA ASN A 201 10.89 4.01 -9.65
C ASN A 201 10.05 3.96 -10.95
N LYS A 202 8.78 4.36 -10.85
CA LYS A 202 7.83 4.40 -11.97
C LYS A 202 6.80 5.51 -11.76
N LYS A 203 5.94 5.73 -12.75
CA LYS A 203 4.72 6.53 -12.58
C LYS A 203 3.69 5.69 -11.83
N SER A 204 3.04 6.22 -10.79
CA SER A 204 1.91 5.52 -10.17
C SER A 204 0.74 5.41 -11.14
N SER A 205 0.01 4.30 -11.06
CA SER A 205 -1.39 4.24 -11.47
C SER A 205 -2.27 4.36 -10.22
N GLN A 206 -3.59 4.35 -10.42
CA GLN A 206 -4.55 4.26 -9.32
C GLN A 206 -4.24 3.09 -8.38
N ILE A 207 -3.74 1.95 -8.90
CA ILE A 207 -3.44 0.75 -8.10
C ILE A 207 -2.38 1.05 -7.05
N GLU A 208 -1.23 1.59 -7.45
CA GLU A 208 -0.14 1.92 -6.51
C GLU A 208 -0.59 2.94 -5.46
N ARG A 209 -1.41 3.92 -5.85
CA ARG A 209 -1.94 4.95 -4.93
C ARG A 209 -2.93 4.38 -3.91
N VAL A 210 -3.79 3.43 -4.26
CA VAL A 210 -4.72 2.86 -3.26
C VAL A 210 -4.05 1.79 -2.38
N GLU A 211 -3.08 1.07 -2.93
CA GLU A 211 -2.31 0.05 -2.20
C GLU A 211 -1.33 0.68 -1.20
N SER A 212 -0.78 1.88 -1.48
CA SER A 212 0.05 2.62 -0.52
C SER A 212 -0.69 2.98 0.77
N TYR A 213 -2.02 3.17 0.70
CA TYR A 213 -2.91 3.37 1.86
C TYR A 213 -3.59 2.07 2.35
N ALA A 214 -3.07 0.91 1.94
CA ALA A 214 -3.55 -0.42 2.31
C ALA A 214 -5.04 -0.66 2.03
N TYR A 215 -5.57 -0.13 0.91
CA TYR A 215 -6.91 -0.48 0.45
C TYR A 215 -6.88 -1.81 -0.30
N SER A 216 -7.63 -2.81 0.19
CA SER A 216 -7.71 -4.13 -0.45
C SER A 216 -8.92 -4.17 -1.39
N TRP A 217 -8.69 -4.39 -2.67
CA TRP A 217 -9.67 -4.10 -3.73
C TRP A 217 -9.91 -5.27 -4.69
N GLU A 218 -11.17 -5.51 -5.07
CA GLU A 218 -11.56 -6.33 -6.23
C GLU A 218 -11.66 -5.49 -7.51
N ARG A 219 -12.07 -4.23 -7.36
CA ARG A 219 -12.24 -3.28 -8.47
C ARG A 219 -11.92 -1.86 -8.02
N LEU A 220 -11.43 -1.07 -8.97
CA LEU A 220 -11.14 0.35 -8.82
C LEU A 220 -11.65 1.09 -10.07
N GLY A 221 -11.87 2.40 -9.94
CA GLY A 221 -12.14 3.30 -11.06
C GLY A 221 -11.85 4.75 -10.67
N GLU A 222 -11.32 5.56 -11.58
CA GLU A 222 -10.86 6.93 -11.29
C GLU A 222 -11.55 7.94 -12.23
N ASN A 223 -12.03 9.04 -11.66
CA ASN A 223 -12.54 10.20 -12.38
C ASN A 223 -11.73 11.44 -11.99
N LEU A 224 -11.26 12.22 -12.96
CA LEU A 224 -10.49 13.45 -12.74
C LEU A 224 -11.21 14.66 -13.35
N ALA A 225 -11.17 15.80 -12.68
CA ALA A 225 -11.63 17.08 -13.22
C ALA A 225 -10.68 18.21 -12.80
N GLY A 226 -10.52 19.23 -13.66
CA GLY A 226 -9.64 20.36 -13.42
C GLY A 226 -10.14 21.63 -14.08
N GLY A 227 -10.09 22.75 -13.37
CA GLY A 227 -10.46 24.05 -13.94
C GLY A 227 -10.78 25.13 -12.91
N ALA A 228 -10.57 26.40 -13.28
CA ALA A 228 -10.83 27.53 -12.40
C ALA A 228 -12.32 27.69 -12.02
N SER A 229 -13.23 27.30 -12.92
CA SER A 229 -14.68 27.34 -12.67
C SER A 229 -15.18 26.20 -11.78
N ILE A 230 -14.45 25.08 -11.67
CA ILE A 230 -14.86 23.86 -10.96
C ILE A 230 -14.52 23.97 -9.47
N ASP A 231 -15.13 24.94 -8.78
CA ASP A 231 -14.78 25.36 -7.42
C ASP A 231 -15.47 24.56 -6.29
N ASN A 232 -16.46 23.72 -6.62
CA ASN A 232 -17.28 22.92 -5.70
C ASN A 232 -17.61 21.53 -6.28
N ILE A 233 -18.13 20.62 -5.44
CA ILE A 233 -18.35 19.22 -5.81
C ILE A 233 -19.48 19.05 -6.82
N GLU A 234 -20.53 19.86 -6.75
CA GLU A 234 -21.64 19.81 -7.71
C GLU A 234 -21.12 20.03 -9.13
N LYS A 235 -20.29 21.05 -9.34
CA LYS A 235 -19.64 21.31 -10.64
C LYS A 235 -18.66 20.22 -11.06
N ALA A 236 -17.97 19.57 -10.12
CA ALA A 236 -17.07 18.46 -10.43
C ALA A 236 -17.85 17.21 -10.88
N VAL A 237 -18.98 16.93 -10.22
CA VAL A 237 -19.92 15.87 -10.61
C VAL A 237 -20.56 16.17 -11.96
N ASP A 238 -21.00 17.41 -12.20
CA ASP A 238 -21.54 17.82 -13.50
C ASP A 238 -20.48 17.61 -14.62
N ALA A 239 -19.23 18.02 -14.40
CA ALA A 239 -18.12 17.80 -15.35
C ALA A 239 -17.77 16.31 -15.57
N TRP A 240 -18.03 15.43 -14.60
CA TRP A 240 -17.91 13.98 -14.78
C TRP A 240 -19.10 13.38 -15.53
N ILE A 241 -20.32 13.90 -15.33
CA ILE A 241 -21.51 13.48 -16.10
C ILE A 241 -21.41 13.92 -17.57
N GLU A 242 -20.87 15.11 -17.85
CA GLU A 242 -20.65 15.62 -19.22
C GLU A 242 -19.59 14.85 -20.03
N SER A 243 -18.85 13.94 -19.40
CA SER A 243 -17.86 13.07 -20.06
C SER A 243 -18.36 11.62 -20.09
N ASP A 244 -18.72 11.12 -21.27
CA ASP A 244 -19.20 9.75 -21.52
C ASP A 244 -18.48 8.65 -20.71
N ASN A 245 -17.14 8.69 -20.66
CA ASN A 245 -16.33 7.72 -19.92
C ASN A 245 -16.41 7.90 -18.40
N HIS A 246 -16.41 9.15 -17.91
CA HIS A 246 -16.50 9.44 -16.48
C HIS A 246 -17.92 9.18 -15.94
N CYS A 247 -18.95 9.42 -16.76
CA CYS A 247 -20.35 9.12 -16.47
C CYS A 247 -20.57 7.60 -16.35
N GLU A 248 -20.07 6.79 -17.29
CA GLU A 248 -20.11 5.31 -17.19
C GLU A 248 -19.40 4.82 -15.91
N ASN A 249 -18.23 5.36 -15.60
CA ASN A 249 -17.48 5.01 -14.39
C ASN A 249 -18.27 5.38 -13.12
N LEU A 250 -18.87 6.58 -13.09
CA LEU A 250 -19.68 7.08 -11.98
C LEU A 250 -20.96 6.26 -11.78
N MET A 251 -21.58 5.78 -12.85
CA MET A 251 -22.83 4.98 -12.83
C MET A 251 -22.62 3.48 -12.66
N ASN A 252 -21.37 3.01 -12.61
CA ASN A 252 -21.06 1.59 -12.48
C ASN A 252 -21.60 1.01 -11.14
N PRO A 253 -22.52 0.01 -11.18
CA PRO A 253 -23.15 -0.58 -10.00
C PRO A 253 -22.21 -1.44 -9.15
N LEU A 254 -21.03 -1.81 -9.67
CA LEU A 254 -20.10 -2.68 -8.96
C LEU A 254 -19.32 -1.94 -7.87
N PHE A 255 -19.20 -0.60 -7.96
CA PHE A 255 -18.57 0.21 -6.91
C PHE A 255 -19.48 0.40 -5.70
N THR A 256 -18.91 0.19 -4.53
CA THR A 256 -19.59 0.32 -3.22
C THR A 256 -19.00 1.45 -2.38
N GLU A 257 -17.75 1.84 -2.64
CA GLU A 257 -17.03 2.84 -1.87
C GLU A 257 -16.45 3.94 -2.78
N VAL A 258 -16.26 5.14 -2.21
CA VAL A 258 -15.64 6.28 -2.88
C VAL A 258 -14.80 7.12 -1.91
N GLY A 259 -13.74 7.72 -2.41
CA GLY A 259 -13.04 8.83 -1.76
C GLY A 259 -12.74 9.92 -2.78
N ILE A 260 -12.85 11.19 -2.38
CA ILE A 260 -12.79 12.34 -3.29
C ILE A 260 -11.95 13.45 -2.69
N ALA A 261 -10.94 13.93 -3.42
CA ALA A 261 -10.09 15.04 -3.00
C ALA A 261 -10.29 16.26 -3.90
N LEU A 262 -10.28 17.44 -3.26
CA LEU A 262 -10.10 18.74 -3.89
C LEU A 262 -8.79 19.33 -3.38
N VAL A 263 -7.91 19.71 -4.31
CA VAL A 263 -6.71 20.50 -4.01
C VAL A 263 -6.74 21.77 -4.87
N LYS A 264 -6.27 22.88 -4.30
CA LYS A 264 -6.28 24.20 -4.95
C LYS A 264 -4.90 24.82 -4.95
N ASP A 265 -4.52 25.40 -6.07
CA ASP A 265 -3.29 26.17 -6.25
C ASP A 265 -3.53 27.22 -7.36
N GLU A 266 -3.45 28.50 -7.02
CA GLU A 266 -3.68 29.62 -7.94
C GLU A 266 -2.57 29.75 -9.01
N ASP A 267 -1.37 29.20 -8.76
CA ASP A 267 -0.19 29.25 -9.64
C ASP A 267 -0.01 27.97 -10.50
N ALA A 268 -0.92 26.99 -10.35
CA ALA A 268 -0.92 25.73 -11.09
C ALA A 268 -1.62 25.81 -12.46
N LEU A 269 -1.57 24.72 -13.23
CA LEU A 269 -2.22 24.64 -14.56
C LEU A 269 -3.75 24.81 -14.47
N TYR A 270 -4.36 24.39 -13.35
CA TYR A 270 -5.75 24.62 -13.01
C TYR A 270 -5.87 25.09 -11.55
N VAL A 271 -6.75 26.05 -11.26
CA VAL A 271 -6.91 26.54 -9.87
C VAL A 271 -7.53 25.48 -8.94
N ASN A 272 -8.40 24.63 -9.47
CA ASN A 272 -8.99 23.52 -8.72
C ASN A 272 -8.68 22.20 -9.44
N TYR A 273 -8.20 21.21 -8.67
CA TYR A 273 -7.97 19.83 -9.09
C TYR A 273 -8.86 18.90 -8.26
N TRP A 274 -9.64 18.06 -8.95
CA TRP A 274 -10.52 17.06 -8.35
C TRP A 274 -10.13 15.66 -8.77
N GLY A 275 -9.95 14.78 -7.79
CA GLY A 275 -9.77 13.35 -7.98
C GLY A 275 -10.86 12.57 -7.24
N GLN A 276 -11.49 11.63 -7.91
CA GLN A 276 -12.48 10.71 -7.36
C GLN A 276 -12.03 9.26 -7.62
N ASN A 277 -11.71 8.54 -6.54
CA ASN A 277 -11.40 7.12 -6.57
C ASN A 277 -12.59 6.30 -6.05
N PHE A 278 -13.09 5.39 -6.89
CA PHE A 278 -14.06 4.37 -6.50
C PHE A 278 -13.37 3.05 -6.15
N GLY A 279 -14.04 2.25 -5.32
CA GLY A 279 -13.58 0.92 -4.94
C GLY A 279 -14.72 -0.09 -4.71
N THR A 280 -14.36 -1.35 -4.88
CA THR A 280 -15.07 -2.53 -4.36
C THR A 280 -14.06 -3.30 -3.52
N PRO A 281 -14.27 -3.51 -2.20
CA PRO A 281 -13.29 -4.18 -1.35
C PRO A 281 -13.26 -5.71 -1.58
N LYS A 282 -12.11 -6.31 -1.26
CA LYS A 282 -11.90 -7.78 -1.14
C LYS A 282 -12.23 -8.30 0.26
#